data_AF-A0A3N2K7H6-F1
#
_entry.id   AF-A0A3N2K7H6-F1
#
_cell.length_a   1.000
_cell.length_b   1.000
_cell.length_c   1.000
_cell.angle_alpha   90.00
_cell.angle_beta   90.00
_cell.angle_gamma   90.00
#
_symmetry.space_group_name_H-M   'P 1'
#
loop_
_entity.id
_entity.type
_entity.pdbx_description
1 polymer ?
#
loop_
_entity_poly.entity_id
_entity_poly.type
_entity_poly.pdbx_seq_one_letter_code
_entity_poly.pdbx_strand_id
1 'polypeptide(L)'
;MPLVELFLAAFAMAQERNYISICGKTKTSIKWTEEHKSSNTNLSISLNNGIYSISGKFNGKQISKKVKSKGKPWYQNIAYNAGLTLKNGRSVEYECFRPDNIKLYTMSAAKKGTEKLDGKNAVRIEVSLTGFMSAFWSCDYYFDMSSLMFVGYKGVNGDPGTPETKISVAR
;
A
#
# COMPACT_ATOMS: atom_id res chain seq x y z
N MET A 1 24.89 33.26 5.15
CA MET A 1 24.34 32.00 5.71
C MET A 1 25.43 30.93 5.55
N PRO A 2 26.03 30.45 6.64
CA PRO A 2 27.15 29.51 6.54
C PRO A 2 26.68 28.13 6.06
N LEU A 3 27.51 27.46 5.26
CA LEU A 3 27.25 26.15 4.63
C LEU A 3 26.76 25.07 5.63
N VAL A 4 27.16 25.19 6.91
CA VAL A 4 26.79 24.28 8.01
C VAL A 4 25.29 24.30 8.33
N GLU A 5 24.62 25.47 8.25
CA GLU A 5 23.17 25.57 8.44
C GLU A 5 22.39 24.93 7.27
N LEU A 6 22.95 25.00 6.06
CA LEU A 6 22.38 24.37 4.87
C LEU A 6 22.45 22.84 4.94
N PHE A 7 23.54 22.29 5.52
CA PHE A 7 23.68 20.85 5.75
C PHE A 7 22.75 20.34 6.87
N LEU A 8 22.56 21.09 7.96
CA LEU A 8 21.60 20.72 9.02
C LEU A 8 20.15 20.77 8.52
N ALA A 9 19.80 21.73 7.66
CA ALA A 9 18.49 21.77 7.01
C ALA A 9 18.27 20.60 6.04
N ALA A 10 19.30 20.16 5.31
CA ALA A 10 19.22 19.00 4.43
C ALA A 10 19.02 17.68 5.19
N PHE A 11 19.61 17.52 6.38
CA PHE A 11 19.36 16.35 7.25
C PHE A 11 17.97 16.39 7.91
N ALA A 12 17.42 17.57 8.19
CA ALA A 12 16.05 17.70 8.71
C ALA A 12 14.97 17.31 7.66
N MET A 13 15.31 17.32 6.36
CA MET A 13 14.40 17.04 5.26
C MET A 13 14.27 15.54 4.92
N ALA A 14 15.14 14.68 5.46
CA ALA A 14 14.95 13.23 5.47
C ALA A 14 14.22 12.80 6.76
N GLN A 15 13.12 13.47 7.10
CA GLN A 15 12.38 13.15 8.32
C GLN A 15 11.58 11.86 8.15
N GLU A 16 11.82 10.93 9.07
CA GLU A 16 11.23 9.60 9.10
C GLU A 16 9.70 9.64 8.95
N ARG A 17 9.23 8.80 8.03
CA ARG A 17 7.82 8.52 7.79
C ARG A 17 7.57 7.10 8.25
N ASN A 18 6.75 6.93 9.28
CA ASN A 18 6.48 5.65 9.91
C ASN A 18 5.09 5.16 9.52
N TYR A 19 5.03 3.92 9.05
CA TYR A 19 3.79 3.22 8.72
C TYR A 19 3.67 1.96 9.57
N ILE A 20 2.59 1.83 10.35
CA ILE A 20 2.31 0.63 11.12
C ILE A 20 0.95 0.10 10.72
N SER A 21 0.90 -1.13 10.20
CA SER A 21 -0.34 -1.86 9.94
C SER A 21 -0.44 -3.03 10.92
N ILE A 22 -1.48 -3.02 11.75
CA ILE A 22 -1.83 -4.15 12.62
C ILE A 22 -2.87 -4.98 11.89
N CYS A 23 -2.58 -6.27 11.71
CA CYS A 23 -3.45 -7.21 11.02
C CYS A 23 -4.04 -8.23 11.99
N GLY A 24 -5.31 -8.61 11.78
CA GLY A 24 -5.99 -9.64 12.56
C GLY A 24 -5.57 -11.07 12.15
N LYS A 25 -6.20 -12.08 12.77
CA LYS A 25 -5.91 -13.51 12.50
C LYS A 25 -6.10 -13.92 11.03
N THR A 26 -7.01 -13.25 10.32
CA THR A 26 -7.28 -13.44 8.89
C THR A 26 -6.36 -12.61 7.99
N LYS A 27 -5.31 -12.00 8.57
CA LYS A 27 -4.35 -11.07 7.92
C LYS A 27 -4.96 -9.77 7.40
N THR A 28 -6.27 -9.54 7.54
CA THR A 28 -6.90 -8.25 7.25
C THR A 28 -6.38 -7.18 8.21
N SER A 29 -6.11 -5.98 7.70
CA SER A 29 -5.78 -4.83 8.52
C SER A 29 -6.96 -4.52 9.47
N ILE A 30 -6.63 -4.25 10.74
CA ILE A 30 -7.59 -3.82 11.77
C ILE A 30 -7.28 -2.41 12.27
N LYS A 31 -6.00 -2.01 12.18
CA LYS A 31 -5.53 -0.66 12.49
C LYS A 31 -4.37 -0.31 11.58
N TRP A 32 -4.32 0.95 11.16
CA TRP A 32 -3.20 1.53 10.45
C TRP A 32 -2.87 2.89 11.06
N THR A 33 -1.59 3.17 11.26
CA THR A 33 -1.10 4.47 11.68
C THR A 33 -0.03 4.98 10.74
N GLU A 34 -0.05 6.29 10.51
CA GLU A 34 0.98 7.01 9.77
C GLU A 34 1.46 8.18 10.62
N GLU A 35 2.78 8.28 10.76
CA GLU A 35 3.44 9.43 11.36
C GLU A 35 4.47 9.99 10.38
N HIS A 36 4.43 11.29 10.16
CA HIS A 36 5.39 12.00 9.32
C HIS A 36 5.59 13.39 9.87
N LYS A 37 6.71 13.57 10.58
CA LYS A 37 7.02 14.78 11.37
C LYS A 37 7.04 16.05 10.52
N SER A 38 7.64 15.99 9.32
CA SER A 38 7.80 17.17 8.45
C SER A 38 6.45 17.73 7.98
N SER A 39 5.51 16.85 7.64
CA SER A 39 4.15 17.24 7.30
C SER A 39 3.25 17.49 8.51
N ASN A 40 3.73 17.28 9.74
CA ASN A 40 2.91 17.28 10.95
C ASN A 40 1.69 16.33 10.81
N THR A 41 1.97 15.12 10.34
CA THR A 41 0.98 14.05 10.20
C THR A 41 1.18 13.03 11.31
N ASN A 42 0.10 12.70 12.01
CA ASN A 42 -0.01 11.63 12.97
C ASN A 42 -1.47 11.17 12.94
N LEU A 43 -1.76 10.10 12.20
CA LEU A 43 -3.11 9.62 11.97
C LEU A 43 -3.24 8.16 12.38
N SER A 44 -4.44 7.80 12.82
CA SER A 44 -4.85 6.44 13.10
C SER A 44 -6.16 6.16 12.39
N ILE A 45 -6.22 5.01 11.71
CA ILE A 45 -7.42 4.44 11.13
C ILE A 45 -7.66 3.08 11.79
N SER A 46 -8.88 2.82 12.25
CA SER A 46 -9.29 1.50 12.73
C SER A 46 -10.62 1.10 12.11
N LEU A 47 -10.81 -0.21 11.90
CA LEU A 47 -12.06 -0.77 11.38
C LEU A 47 -12.78 -1.51 12.50
N ASN A 48 -14.00 -1.08 12.82
CA ASN A 48 -14.87 -1.76 13.79
C ASN A 48 -16.31 -1.78 13.25
N ASN A 49 -16.95 -2.96 13.25
CA ASN A 49 -18.34 -3.15 12.81
C ASN A 49 -18.65 -2.51 11.44
N GLY A 50 -17.73 -2.66 10.47
CA GLY A 50 -17.90 -2.13 9.11
C GLY A 50 -17.74 -0.61 9.00
N ILE A 51 -17.23 0.06 10.04
CA ILE A 51 -17.00 1.51 10.05
C ILE A 51 -15.52 1.77 10.30
N TYR A 52 -14.88 2.48 9.37
CA TYR A 52 -13.55 3.04 9.58
C TYR A 52 -13.65 4.31 10.42
N SER A 53 -12.92 4.34 11.53
CA SER A 53 -12.75 5.55 12.34
C SER A 53 -11.36 6.11 12.07
N ILE A 54 -11.30 7.36 11.59
CA ILE A 54 -10.08 8.08 11.21
C ILE A 54 -9.93 9.24 12.18
N SER A 55 -8.78 9.33 12.85
CA SER A 55 -8.51 10.39 13.83
C SER A 55 -7.04 10.80 13.85
N GLY A 56 -6.78 12.07 14.16
CA GLY A 56 -5.43 12.58 14.40
C GLY A 56 -5.17 13.89 13.66
N LYS A 57 -3.95 14.06 13.16
CA LYS A 57 -3.53 15.16 12.29
C LYS A 57 -3.06 14.64 10.94
N PHE A 58 -3.46 15.33 9.87
CA PHE A 58 -3.00 15.07 8.52
C PHE A 58 -2.57 16.38 7.88
N ASN A 59 -1.30 16.47 7.48
CA ASN A 59 -0.69 17.70 6.95
C ASN A 59 -0.94 18.92 7.85
N GLY A 60 -0.76 18.74 9.17
CA GLY A 60 -0.99 19.75 10.20
C GLY A 60 -2.45 20.04 10.55
N LYS A 61 -3.43 19.50 9.80
CA LYS A 61 -4.86 19.73 10.04
C LYS A 61 -5.46 18.61 10.87
N GLN A 62 -6.24 18.97 11.89
CA GLN A 62 -6.99 17.99 12.68
C GLN A 62 -8.02 17.26 11.79
N ILE A 63 -8.08 15.94 11.90
CA ILE A 63 -9.05 15.10 11.21
C ILE A 63 -9.76 14.19 12.23
N SER A 64 -11.08 14.10 12.09
CA SER A 64 -11.93 13.14 12.77
C SER A 64 -13.07 12.79 11.83
N LYS A 65 -13.07 11.59 11.26
CA LYS A 65 -14.04 11.16 10.24
C LYS A 65 -14.42 9.70 10.42
N LYS A 66 -15.64 9.36 10.02
CA LYS A 66 -16.09 7.98 9.88
C LYS A 66 -16.41 7.69 8.42
N VAL A 67 -15.98 6.53 7.94
CA VAL A 67 -16.25 6.07 6.57
C VAL A 67 -16.83 4.67 6.64
N LYS A 68 -17.98 4.44 5.99
CA LYS A 68 -18.59 3.11 5.92
C LYS A 68 -17.79 2.22 4.96
N SER A 69 -17.42 1.02 5.40
CA SER A 69 -16.84 0.00 4.53
C SER A 69 -17.88 -0.46 3.50
N LYS A 70 -17.41 -0.90 2.33
CA LYS A 70 -18.23 -1.54 1.31
C LYS A 70 -18.31 -3.06 1.53
N GLY A 71 -17.85 -3.55 2.68
CA GLY A 71 -17.90 -4.97 3.05
C GLY A 71 -16.76 -5.80 2.48
N LYS A 72 -15.71 -5.17 1.95
CA LYS A 72 -14.52 -5.85 1.41
C LYS A 72 -13.41 -5.92 2.46
N PRO A 73 -12.51 -6.91 2.39
CA PRO A 73 -11.38 -6.98 3.31
C PRO A 73 -10.50 -5.73 3.19
N TRP A 74 -10.04 -5.21 4.33
CA TRP A 74 -9.05 -4.13 4.35
C TRP A 74 -7.64 -4.71 4.22
N TYR A 75 -6.96 -4.40 3.12
CA TYR A 75 -5.53 -4.71 2.94
C TYR A 75 -4.76 -3.42 2.75
N GLN A 76 -4.24 -2.87 3.85
CA GLN A 76 -3.43 -1.65 3.77
C GLN A 76 -2.09 -1.88 3.08
N ASN A 77 -1.52 -3.09 3.19
CA ASN A 77 -0.31 -3.50 2.50
C ASN A 77 -0.55 -4.76 1.66
N ILE A 78 -0.81 -4.57 0.37
CA ILE A 78 -1.15 -5.67 -0.54
C ILE A 78 0.00 -6.68 -0.72
N ALA A 79 1.27 -6.26 -0.56
CA ALA A 79 2.43 -7.16 -0.61
C ALA A 79 2.45 -8.17 0.55
N TYR A 80 1.87 -7.82 1.70
CA TYR A 80 1.71 -8.76 2.81
C TYR A 80 0.52 -9.72 2.62
N ASN A 81 -0.54 -9.24 1.94
CA ASN A 81 -1.83 -9.93 1.91
C ASN A 81 -2.04 -10.84 0.70
N ALA A 82 -1.63 -10.41 -0.50
CA ALA A 82 -2.15 -10.98 -1.75
C ALA A 82 -1.70 -12.42 -2.00
N GLY A 83 -0.43 -12.76 -1.78
CA GLY A 83 0.11 -14.10 -2.06
C GLY A 83 -0.66 -15.22 -1.38
N LEU A 84 -0.97 -15.06 -0.09
CA LEU A 84 -1.76 -16.05 0.67
C LEU A 84 -3.25 -15.98 0.37
N THR A 85 -3.81 -14.77 0.28
CA THR A 85 -5.24 -14.57 -0.02
C THR A 85 -5.61 -15.23 -1.35
N LEU A 86 -4.71 -15.15 -2.33
CA LEU A 86 -4.90 -15.70 -3.66
C LEU A 86 -4.27 -17.10 -3.83
N LYS A 87 -3.84 -17.80 -2.77
CA LYS A 87 -3.28 -19.16 -2.91
C LYS A 87 -4.20 -20.06 -3.73
N ASN A 88 -5.47 -20.13 -3.32
CA ASN A 88 -6.53 -20.93 -3.96
C ASN A 88 -7.54 -20.08 -4.74
N GLY A 89 -7.35 -18.76 -4.79
CA GLY A 89 -8.24 -17.80 -5.45
C GLY A 89 -7.70 -17.34 -6.81
N ARG A 90 -8.59 -16.75 -7.62
CA ARG A 90 -8.23 -16.06 -8.88
C ARG A 90 -8.08 -14.56 -8.69
N SER A 91 -8.96 -13.95 -7.92
CA SER A 91 -8.93 -12.52 -7.63
C SER A 91 -9.58 -12.20 -6.29
N VAL A 92 -9.26 -11.03 -5.76
CA VAL A 92 -9.90 -10.45 -4.58
C VAL A 92 -10.04 -8.96 -4.78
N GLU A 93 -11.22 -8.43 -4.51
CA GLU A 93 -11.39 -6.99 -4.34
C GLU A 93 -11.19 -6.62 -2.88
N TYR A 94 -10.49 -5.54 -2.63
CA TYR A 94 -10.12 -5.12 -1.29
C TYR A 94 -10.20 -3.61 -1.13
N GLU A 95 -10.25 -3.19 0.12
CA GLU A 95 -10.25 -1.80 0.52
C GLU A 95 -8.85 -1.38 1.00
N CYS A 96 -8.44 -0.16 0.72
CA CYS A 96 -7.25 0.46 1.31
C CYS A 96 -7.38 1.98 1.37
N PHE A 97 -6.66 2.60 2.31
CA PHE A 97 -6.55 4.05 2.36
C PHE A 97 -5.27 4.50 1.64
N ARG A 98 -5.40 5.52 0.81
CA ARG A 98 -4.26 6.14 0.14
C ARG A 98 -3.55 7.12 1.10
N PRO A 99 -2.24 6.98 1.38
CA PRO A 99 -1.54 7.83 2.34
C PRO A 99 -1.48 9.32 1.96
N ASP A 100 -1.53 9.63 0.67
CA ASP A 100 -1.45 11.00 0.15
C ASP A 100 -2.73 11.82 0.33
N ASN A 101 -3.89 11.17 0.47
CA ASN A 101 -5.18 11.87 0.54
C ASN A 101 -6.18 11.30 1.55
N ILE A 102 -5.86 10.17 2.18
CA ILE A 102 -6.67 9.46 3.17
C ILE A 102 -8.08 9.12 2.63
N LYS A 103 -8.21 8.92 1.32
CA LYS A 103 -9.44 8.41 0.70
C LYS A 103 -9.43 6.89 0.69
N LEU A 104 -10.61 6.32 0.91
CA LEU A 104 -10.86 4.88 0.81
C LEU A 104 -11.02 4.49 -0.66
N TYR A 105 -10.17 3.59 -1.13
CA TYR A 105 -10.26 3.01 -2.47
C TYR A 105 -10.72 1.55 -2.42
N THR A 106 -11.36 1.14 -3.51
CA THR A 106 -11.59 -0.26 -3.79
C THR A 106 -10.65 -0.67 -4.93
N MET A 107 -9.77 -1.61 -4.62
CA MET A 107 -8.76 -2.14 -5.51
C MET A 107 -9.09 -3.59 -5.87
N SER A 108 -8.51 -4.08 -6.95
CA SER A 108 -8.54 -5.49 -7.36
C SER A 108 -7.13 -6.05 -7.33
N ALA A 109 -6.97 -7.26 -6.83
CA ALA A 109 -5.75 -8.06 -6.99
C ALA A 109 -6.13 -9.36 -7.71
N ALA A 110 -5.53 -9.63 -8.88
CA ALA A 110 -5.85 -10.77 -9.73
C ALA A 110 -4.60 -11.57 -10.08
N LYS A 111 -4.62 -12.88 -9.83
CA LYS A 111 -3.55 -13.80 -10.21
C LYS A 111 -3.54 -13.95 -11.73
N LYS A 112 -2.38 -13.66 -12.36
CA LYS A 112 -2.17 -13.77 -13.81
C LYS A 112 -1.42 -15.04 -14.22
N GLY A 113 -0.83 -15.75 -13.26
CA GLY A 113 -0.13 -17.01 -13.48
C GLY A 113 1.28 -16.98 -12.93
N THR A 114 2.16 -17.78 -13.52
CA THR A 114 3.58 -17.86 -13.16
C THR A 114 4.39 -17.11 -14.22
N GLU A 115 5.29 -16.24 -13.77
CA GLU A 115 6.20 -15.47 -14.63
C GLU A 115 7.62 -15.52 -14.04
N LYS A 116 8.65 -15.35 -14.87
CA LYS A 116 10.02 -15.21 -14.39
C LYS A 116 10.28 -13.77 -13.92
N LEU A 117 10.56 -13.60 -12.64
CA LEU A 117 11.17 -12.39 -12.10
C LEU A 117 12.66 -12.69 -11.84
N ASP A 118 13.55 -11.94 -12.50
CA ASP A 118 15.01 -12.11 -12.38
C ASP A 118 15.47 -13.58 -12.56
N GLY A 119 14.90 -14.25 -13.55
CA GLY A 119 15.21 -15.64 -13.90
C GLY A 119 14.54 -16.70 -13.03
N LYS A 120 13.86 -16.33 -11.94
CA LYS A 120 13.16 -17.26 -11.02
C LYS A 120 11.66 -17.21 -11.24
N ASN A 121 11.02 -18.39 -11.20
CA ASN A 121 9.56 -18.47 -11.29
C ASN A 121 8.92 -17.83 -10.05
N ALA A 122 7.93 -16.98 -10.29
CA ALA A 122 7.14 -16.30 -9.27
C ALA A 122 5.67 -16.26 -9.70
N VAL A 123 4.76 -16.26 -8.72
CA VAL A 123 3.35 -16.01 -8.96
C VAL A 123 3.17 -14.51 -9.21
N ARG A 124 2.66 -14.16 -10.39
CA ARG A 124 2.31 -12.79 -10.74
C ARG A 124 0.88 -12.48 -10.34
N ILE A 125 0.70 -11.40 -9.58
CA ILE A 125 -0.59 -10.83 -9.21
C ILE A 125 -0.61 -9.38 -9.68
N GLU A 126 -1.54 -9.08 -10.58
CA GLU A 126 -1.80 -7.71 -11.03
C GLU A 126 -2.73 -7.02 -10.03
N VAL A 127 -2.37 -5.81 -9.64
CA VAL A 127 -3.15 -4.94 -8.77
C VAL A 127 -3.60 -3.70 -9.55
N SER A 128 -4.88 -3.37 -9.49
CA SER A 128 -5.47 -2.25 -10.23
C SER A 128 -6.62 -1.58 -9.48
N LEU A 129 -7.05 -0.42 -9.97
CA LEU A 129 -8.34 0.16 -9.57
C LEU A 129 -9.49 -0.73 -10.06
N THR A 130 -10.65 -0.64 -9.40
CA THR A 130 -11.86 -1.36 -9.84
C THR A 130 -12.66 -0.62 -10.92
N GLY A 131 -13.46 -1.36 -11.69
CA GLY A 131 -14.34 -0.82 -12.73
C GLY A 131 -13.56 -0.22 -13.91
N PHE A 132 -14.16 0.77 -14.58
CA PHE A 132 -13.54 1.43 -15.75
C PHE A 132 -12.20 2.12 -15.42
N MET A 133 -11.91 2.36 -14.14
CA MET A 133 -10.66 2.98 -13.72
C MET A 133 -9.45 2.04 -13.82
N SER A 134 -9.66 0.73 -13.94
CA SER A 134 -8.58 -0.25 -14.09
C SER A 134 -7.73 -0.03 -15.34
N ALA A 135 -8.29 0.62 -16.37
CA ALA A 135 -7.59 0.94 -17.61
C ALA A 135 -6.54 2.05 -17.43
N PHE A 136 -6.65 2.87 -16.38
CA PHE A 136 -5.72 4.00 -16.17
C PHE A 136 -4.53 3.64 -15.29
N TRP A 137 -4.63 2.60 -14.47
CA TRP A 137 -3.52 2.22 -13.60
C TRP A 137 -3.59 0.76 -13.17
N SER A 138 -2.45 0.08 -13.34
CA SER A 138 -2.17 -1.23 -12.77
C SER A 138 -0.69 -1.38 -12.45
N CYS A 139 -0.37 -2.30 -11.55
CA CYS A 139 0.99 -2.73 -11.26
C CYS A 139 1.02 -4.23 -10.97
N ASP A 140 2.20 -4.82 -11.03
CA ASP A 140 2.42 -6.24 -10.79
C ASP A 140 3.19 -6.47 -9.50
N TYR A 141 2.67 -7.37 -8.68
CA TYR A 141 3.35 -7.92 -7.51
C TYR A 141 3.73 -9.37 -7.81
N TYR A 142 4.92 -9.75 -7.38
CA TYR A 142 5.49 -11.07 -7.58
C TYR A 142 5.70 -11.75 -6.23
N PHE A 143 5.30 -13.01 -6.16
CA PHE A 143 5.35 -13.82 -4.95
C PHE A 143 6.10 -15.13 -5.19
N ASP A 144 6.89 -15.54 -4.20
CA ASP A 144 7.56 -16.83 -4.21
C ASP A 144 6.55 -17.97 -4.35
N MET A 145 6.82 -18.95 -5.21
CA MET A 145 5.87 -20.02 -5.52
C MET A 145 5.52 -20.91 -4.31
N SER A 146 6.44 -21.07 -3.36
CA SER A 146 6.28 -21.98 -2.23
C SER A 146 5.80 -21.24 -0.99
N SER A 147 6.52 -20.19 -0.60
CA SER A 147 6.22 -19.42 0.62
C SER A 147 5.11 -18.40 0.44
N LEU A 148 4.80 -18.01 -0.81
CA LEU A 148 3.84 -16.96 -1.15
C LEU A 148 4.17 -15.60 -0.53
N MET A 149 5.44 -15.41 -0.17
CA MET A 149 5.99 -14.14 0.30
C MET A 149 6.30 -13.23 -0.88
N PHE A 150 6.18 -11.92 -0.67
CA PHE A 150 6.56 -10.92 -1.65
C PHE A 150 8.04 -11.05 -2.04
N VAL A 151 8.33 -11.07 -3.35
CA VAL A 151 9.69 -11.15 -3.88
C VAL A 151 10.01 -10.04 -4.89
N GLY A 152 8.99 -9.33 -5.37
CA GLY A 152 9.23 -8.15 -6.19
C GLY A 152 7.98 -7.47 -6.70
N TYR A 153 8.20 -6.36 -7.39
CA TYR A 153 7.19 -5.43 -7.88
C TYR A 153 7.64 -4.82 -9.20
N LYS A 154 6.68 -4.60 -10.10
CA LYS A 154 6.83 -3.76 -11.29
C LYS A 154 5.62 -2.86 -11.42
N GLY A 155 5.82 -1.57 -11.67
CA GLY A 155 4.71 -0.68 -11.91
C GLY A 155 5.11 0.74 -12.29
N VAL A 156 4.25 1.41 -13.03
CA VAL A 156 4.40 2.81 -13.38
C VAL A 156 3.66 3.65 -12.33
N ASN A 157 4.41 4.53 -11.65
CA ASN A 157 3.90 5.36 -10.57
C ASN A 157 3.96 6.84 -10.99
N GLY A 158 3.22 7.22 -12.02
CA GLY A 158 3.16 8.59 -12.50
C GLY A 158 2.47 8.73 -13.85
N ASP A 159 2.55 9.94 -14.41
CA ASP A 159 1.97 10.30 -15.71
C ASP A 159 2.60 9.51 -16.88
N PRO A 160 1.94 9.48 -18.06
CA PRO A 160 2.51 8.85 -19.26
C PRO A 160 3.96 9.28 -19.51
N GLY A 161 4.86 8.30 -19.69
CA GLY A 161 6.30 8.54 -19.82
C GLY A 161 7.11 8.37 -18.54
N THR A 162 6.47 8.17 -17.38
CA THR A 162 7.16 7.84 -16.13
C THR A 162 7.84 6.47 -16.25
N PRO A 163 9.14 6.35 -15.89
CA PRO A 163 9.82 5.06 -15.89
C PRO A 163 9.15 4.03 -14.99
N GLU A 164 9.18 2.77 -15.40
CA GLU A 164 8.72 1.65 -14.57
C GLU A 164 9.59 1.53 -13.31
N THR A 165 8.97 1.52 -12.14
CA THR A 165 9.62 1.17 -10.88
C THR A 165 9.73 -0.34 -10.78
N LYS A 166 10.93 -0.84 -10.52
CA LYS A 166 11.20 -2.27 -10.26
C LYS A 166 11.77 -2.44 -8.86
N ILE A 167 11.22 -3.38 -8.11
CA ILE A 167 11.74 -3.77 -6.79
C ILE A 167 11.93 -5.29 -6.82
N SER A 168 13.09 -5.74 -6.38
CA SER A 168 13.40 -7.16 -6.21
C SER A 168 13.99 -7.38 -4.82
N VAL A 169 13.63 -8.49 -4.18
CA VAL A 169 14.21 -8.90 -2.90
C VAL A 169 15.51 -9.65 -3.18
N ALA A 170 16.64 -9.08 -2.75
CA ALA A 170 17.94 -9.74 -2.82
C ALA A 170 17.90 -11.05 -2.01
N ARG A 171 18.43 -12.12 -2.60
CA ARG A 171 18.53 -13.44 -1.98
C ARG A 171 20.00 -13.85 -1.90
#